data_AF-A0A7Y0HUW5-F1
#
_entry.id   AF-A0A7Y0HUW5-F1
#
_cell.length_a   1.000
_cell.length_b   1.000
_cell.length_c   1.000
_cell.angle_alpha   90.00
_cell.angle_beta   90.00
_cell.angle_gamma   90.00
#
_symmetry.space_group_name_H-M   'P 1'
#
loop_
_entity.id
_entity.type
_entity.pdbx_description
1 polymer ?
#
loop_
_entity_poly.entity_id
_entity_poly.type
_entity_poly.pdbx_seq_one_letter_code
_entity_poly.pdbx_strand_id
1 'polypeptide(L)'
;MMNGMTVRKKDLNPALRRVGAIIKHHRLDLIDIRPSRSDFILDAVSSGLRADWISEKSLANIENGYNFPSLPTLYNLAIACQVSPADLFEEVAGAFSAYDSTDDDLES
;
A
#
# COMPACT_ATOMS: atom_id res chain seq x y z
N MET A 1 -0.09 12.45 30.53
CA MET A 1 0.74 12.75 29.34
C MET A 1 0.64 11.54 28.42
N MET A 2 0.18 11.73 27.18
CA MET A 2 0.03 10.64 26.21
C MET A 2 1.41 10.19 25.73
N ASN A 3 1.84 8.98 26.10
CA ASN A 3 3.01 8.36 25.50
C ASN A 3 2.67 8.02 24.03
N GLY A 4 3.14 8.87 23.11
CA GLY A 4 3.17 8.55 21.69
C GLY A 4 4.07 7.34 21.48
N MET A 5 3.46 6.15 21.37
CA MET A 5 4.12 4.92 20.99
C MET A 5 4.56 5.06 19.54
N THR A 6 5.73 5.65 19.33
CA THR A 6 6.40 5.67 18.03
C THR A 6 6.87 4.25 17.78
N VAL A 7 6.14 3.53 16.92
CA VAL A 7 6.60 2.25 16.38
C VAL A 7 7.94 2.51 15.73
N ARG A 8 9.02 1.99 16.32
CA ARG A 8 10.38 2.19 15.80
C ARG A 8 10.46 1.50 14.45
N LYS A 9 11.11 2.12 13.46
CA LYS A 9 11.33 1.54 12.11
C LYS A 9 11.87 0.10 12.11
N LYS A 10 12.47 -0.34 13.22
CA LYS A 10 13.07 -1.67 13.41
C LYS A 10 12.06 -2.81 13.57
N ASP A 11 10.79 -2.52 13.89
CA ASP A 11 9.76 -3.55 14.17
C ASP A 11 8.73 -3.70 13.03
N LEU A 12 8.87 -2.92 11.95
CA LEU A 12 7.97 -2.97 10.80
C LEU A 12 8.42 -4.05 9.82
N ASN A 13 7.50 -4.98 9.51
CA ASN A 13 7.73 -6.03 8.52
C ASN A 13 8.19 -5.39 7.18
N PRO A 14 9.42 -5.69 6.71
CA PRO A 14 9.96 -5.12 5.47
C PRO A 14 9.08 -5.36 4.25
N ALA A 15 8.42 -6.52 4.16
CA ALA A 15 7.48 -6.82 3.10
C ALA A 15 6.28 -5.87 3.12
N LEU A 16 5.71 -5.56 4.30
CA LEU A 16 4.62 -4.59 4.40
C LEU A 16 5.05 -3.18 4.01
N ARG A 17 6.31 -2.79 4.28
CA ARG A 17 6.83 -1.50 3.81
C ARG A 17 6.96 -1.47 2.29
N ARG A 18 7.36 -2.58 1.67
CA ARG A 18 7.40 -2.71 0.20
C ARG A 18 6.01 -2.66 -0.42
N VAL A 19 5.04 -3.39 0.15
CA VAL A 19 3.63 -3.32 -0.26
C VAL A 19 3.11 -1.89 -0.17
N GLY A 20 3.34 -1.20 0.96
CA GLY A 20 2.95 0.19 1.13
C GLY A 20 3.59 1.13 0.10
N ALA A 21 4.86 0.89 -0.25
CA ALA A 21 5.57 1.65 -1.27
C ALA A 21 4.99 1.44 -2.68
N ILE A 22 4.62 0.20 -3.05
CA ILE A 22 3.96 -0.12 -4.32
C ILE A 22 2.65 0.67 -4.46
N ILE A 23 1.77 0.58 -3.45
CA ILE A 23 0.48 1.30 -3.47
C ILE A 23 0.69 2.81 -3.58
N LYS A 24 1.65 3.35 -2.81
CA LYS A 24 1.96 4.78 -2.82
C LYS A 24 2.51 5.23 -4.17
N HIS A 25 3.34 4.42 -4.82
CA HIS A 25 3.90 4.74 -6.14
C HIS A 25 2.81 4.83 -7.19
N HIS A 26 1.98 3.79 -7.31
CA HIS A 26 0.84 3.80 -8.23
C HIS A 26 -0.07 5.02 -8.03
N ARG A 27 -0.37 5.38 -6.79
CA ARG A 27 -1.17 6.59 -6.51
C ARG A 27 -0.49 7.89 -6.95
N LEU A 28 0.82 8.01 -6.77
CA LEU A 28 1.58 9.22 -7.12
C LEU A 28 1.82 9.34 -8.63
N ASP A 29 1.76 8.23 -9.35
CA ASP A 29 1.93 8.17 -10.81
C ASP A 29 0.65 8.59 -11.57
N LEU A 30 -0.48 8.73 -10.86
CA LEU A 30 -1.72 9.28 -11.40
C LEU A 30 -1.56 10.79 -11.64
N ILE A 31 -1.15 11.15 -12.86
CA ILE A 31 -0.84 12.54 -13.26
C ILE A 31 -2.06 13.49 -13.26
N ASP A 32 -3.26 12.94 -13.42
CA ASP A 32 -4.51 13.72 -13.52
C ASP A 32 -5.15 13.99 -12.15
N ILE A 33 -4.62 13.40 -11.08
CA ILE A 33 -5.18 13.48 -9.73
C ILE A 33 -4.23 14.26 -8.83
N ARG A 34 -4.79 15.10 -7.96
CA ARG A 34 -4.00 15.78 -6.93
C ARG A 34 -3.33 14.75 -6.01
N PRO A 35 -2.08 14.96 -5.59
CA PRO A 35 -1.29 13.94 -4.90
C PRO A 35 -1.73 13.67 -3.45
N SER A 36 -2.86 14.21 -2.99
CA SER A 36 -3.36 13.97 -1.65
C SER A 36 -4.09 12.62 -1.57
N ARG A 37 -4.15 12.04 -0.36
CA ARG A 37 -4.90 10.80 -0.14
C ARG A 37 -6.40 11.02 -0.24
N SER A 38 -6.89 12.16 0.24
CA SER A 38 -8.32 12.48 0.21
C SER A 38 -8.80 12.65 -1.24
N ASP A 39 -8.03 13.33 -2.09
CA ASP A 39 -8.37 13.50 -3.51
C ASP A 39 -8.40 12.16 -4.25
N PHE A 40 -7.41 11.28 -4.01
CA PHE A 40 -7.40 9.92 -4.55
C PHE A 40 -8.62 9.09 -4.13
N ILE A 41 -9.01 9.17 -2.85
CA ILE A 41 -10.18 8.44 -2.33
C ILE A 41 -11.47 8.94 -2.97
N LEU A 42 -11.59 10.24 -3.22
CA LEU A 42 -12.74 10.85 -3.87
C LEU A 42 -12.79 10.49 -5.37
N ASP A 43 -11.67 10.53 -6.06
CA ASP A 43 -11.62 10.22 -7.50
C ASP A 43 -11.98 8.75 -7.80
N ALA A 44 -11.56 7.84 -6.93
CA ALA A 44 -11.94 6.43 -6.97
C ALA A 44 -13.46 6.20 -6.99
N VAL A 45 -14.26 7.10 -6.39
CA VAL A 45 -15.73 7.02 -6.42
C VAL A 45 -16.26 7.25 -7.84
N SER A 46 -15.65 8.16 -8.59
CA SER A 46 -15.95 8.42 -10.01
C SER A 46 -15.65 7.19 -10.88
N SER A 47 -14.71 6.35 -10.45
CA SER A 47 -14.35 5.07 -11.09
C SER A 47 -15.24 3.89 -10.68
N GLY A 48 -16.32 4.13 -9.92
CA GLY A 48 -17.32 3.13 -9.56
C GLY A 48 -17.15 2.51 -8.17
N LEU A 49 -16.22 3.01 -7.35
CA LEU A 49 -16.08 2.59 -5.96
C LEU A 49 -17.11 3.28 -5.06
N ARG A 50 -17.47 2.62 -3.95
CA ARG A 50 -18.34 3.21 -2.93
C ARG A 50 -17.64 4.35 -2.20
N ALA A 51 -18.36 5.37 -1.74
CA ALA A 51 -17.76 6.49 -1.00
C ALA A 51 -17.02 6.11 0.30
N ASP A 52 -17.37 4.97 0.89
CA ASP A 52 -16.79 4.44 2.13
C ASP A 52 -15.77 3.30 1.90
N TRP A 53 -15.25 3.15 0.68
CA TRP A 53 -14.38 2.04 0.30
C TRP A 53 -13.08 1.96 1.09
N ILE A 54 -12.56 3.11 1.55
CA ILE A 54 -11.41 3.19 2.45
C ILE A 54 -11.41 4.54 3.19
N SER A 55 -10.84 4.58 4.39
CA SER A 55 -10.56 5.85 5.09
C SER A 55 -9.15 6.36 4.78
N GLU A 56 -8.95 7.67 4.84
CA GLU A 56 -7.61 8.27 4.67
C GLU A 56 -6.58 7.70 5.66
N LYS A 57 -7.00 7.43 6.90
CA LYS A 57 -6.17 6.80 7.93
C LYS A 57 -5.77 5.37 7.55
N SER A 58 -6.71 4.58 7.04
CA SER A 58 -6.44 3.21 6.58
C SER A 58 -5.45 3.21 5.41
N LEU A 59 -5.66 4.11 4.43
CA LEU A 59 -4.75 4.27 3.31
C LEU A 59 -3.35 4.70 3.77
N ALA A 60 -3.26 5.68 4.67
CA ALA A 60 -1.98 6.10 5.25
C ALA A 60 -1.30 4.95 6.01
N ASN A 61 -2.04 4.11 6.72
CA ASN A 61 -1.48 2.95 7.41
C ASN A 61 -0.92 1.91 6.44
N ILE A 62 -1.63 1.66 5.33
CA ILE A 62 -1.18 0.74 4.28
C ILE A 62 0.08 1.28 3.61
N GLU A 63 0.07 2.53 3.14
CA GLU A 63 1.21 3.14 2.44
C GLU A 63 2.48 3.23 3.30
N ASN A 64 2.33 3.36 4.62
CA ASN A 64 3.46 3.37 5.54
C ASN A 64 3.90 1.95 6.00
N GLY A 65 3.20 0.90 5.54
CA GLY A 65 3.49 -0.49 5.88
C GLY A 65 3.07 -0.91 7.29
N TYR A 66 2.18 -0.15 7.95
CA TYR A 66 1.64 -0.52 9.25
C TYR A 66 0.62 -1.67 9.15
N ASN A 67 -0.17 -1.69 8.07
CA ASN A 67 -1.23 -2.67 7.85
C ASN A 67 -1.17 -3.27 6.45
N PHE A 68 -1.48 -4.56 6.30
CA PHE A 68 -1.79 -5.17 5.02
C PHE A 68 -3.27 -4.95 4.67
N PRO A 69 -3.62 -4.57 3.42
CA PRO A 69 -5.02 -4.45 3.01
C PRO A 69 -5.72 -5.82 2.98
N SER A 70 -7.03 -5.84 3.23
CA SER A 70 -7.83 -7.04 2.94
C SER A 70 -7.90 -7.28 1.43
N LEU A 71 -8.21 -8.51 0.98
CA LEU A 71 -8.36 -8.81 -0.46
C LEU A 71 -9.36 -7.87 -1.16
N PRO A 72 -10.57 -7.60 -0.62
CA PRO A 72 -11.47 -6.61 -1.20
C PRO A 72 -10.88 -5.21 -1.27
N THR A 73 -10.15 -4.78 -0.23
CA THR A 73 -9.48 -3.48 -0.23
C THR A 73 -8.38 -3.42 -1.29
N LEU A 74 -7.61 -4.50 -1.47
CA LEU A 74 -6.56 -4.56 -2.47
C LEU A 74 -7.12 -4.53 -3.89
N TYR A 75 -8.23 -5.22 -4.13
CA TYR A 75 -8.96 -5.15 -5.40
C TYR A 75 -9.44 -3.72 -5.69
N ASN A 76 -10.02 -3.05 -4.69
CA ASN A 76 -10.45 -1.65 -4.83
C ASN A 76 -9.26 -0.71 -5.06
N LEU A 77 -8.11 -0.96 -4.42
CA LEU A 77 -6.88 -0.20 -4.67
C LEU A 77 -6.42 -0.35 -6.12
N ALA A 78 -6.54 -1.54 -6.73
CA ALA A 78 -6.22 -1.71 -8.16
C ALA A 78 -7.10 -0.82 -9.05
N ILE A 79 -8.42 -0.83 -8.82
CA ILE A 79 -9.36 0.03 -9.55
C ILE A 79 -9.00 1.51 -9.35
N ALA A 80 -8.79 1.94 -8.10
CA ALA A 80 -8.46 3.33 -7.79
C ALA A 80 -7.11 3.78 -8.39
N CYS A 81 -6.13 2.87 -8.45
CA CYS A 81 -4.84 3.09 -9.09
C CYS A 81 -4.89 2.99 -10.62
N GLN A 82 -6.03 2.63 -11.21
CA GLN A 82 -6.18 2.38 -12.65
C GLN A 82 -5.22 1.29 -13.18
N VAL A 83 -4.91 0.31 -12.34
CA VAL A 83 -4.06 -0.85 -12.66
C VAL A 83 -4.93 -2.10 -12.67
N SER A 84 -4.58 -3.11 -13.48
CA SER A 84 -5.32 -4.36 -13.45
C SER A 84 -5.16 -5.04 -12.07
N PRO A 85 -6.21 -5.65 -11.50
CA PRO A 85 -6.09 -6.35 -10.23
C PRO A 85 -5.04 -7.48 -10.25
N ALA A 86 -4.86 -8.15 -11.40
CA ALA A 86 -3.85 -9.19 -11.54
C ALA A 86 -2.43 -8.63 -11.39
N ASP A 87 -2.11 -7.54 -12.10
CA ASP A 87 -0.78 -6.91 -12.06
C ASP A 87 -0.47 -6.41 -10.64
N LEU A 88 -1.44 -5.72 -9.99
CA LEU A 88 -1.23 -5.23 -8.64
C LEU A 88 -1.02 -6.38 -7.64
N PHE A 89 -1.74 -7.49 -7.80
CA PHE A 89 -1.61 -8.64 -6.90
C PHE A 89 -0.26 -9.33 -7.09
N GLU A 90 0.22 -9.43 -8.33
CA GLU A 90 1.54 -9.96 -8.65
C GLU A 90 2.66 -9.11 -8.02
N GLU A 91 2.61 -7.79 -8.20
CA GLU A 91 3.58 -6.87 -7.59
C GLU A 91 3.59 -6.98 -6.05
N VAL A 92 2.40 -7.02 -5.45
CA VAL A 92 2.25 -7.14 -4.00
C VAL A 92 2.73 -8.51 -3.49
N ALA A 93 2.49 -9.59 -4.23
CA ALA A 93 3.02 -10.91 -3.91
C ALA A 93 4.56 -10.93 -4.02
N GLY A 94 5.10 -10.30 -5.07
CA GLY A 94 6.54 -10.12 -5.30
C GLY A 94 7.24 -9.44 -4.11
N ALA A 95 6.56 -8.50 -3.45
CA ALA A 95 7.07 -7.83 -2.25
C ALA A 95 7.38 -8.79 -1.08
N PHE A 96 6.75 -9.97 -1.01
CA PHE A 96 7.05 -11.01 -0.02
C PHE A 96 8.20 -11.93 -0.46
N SER A 97 8.30 -12.22 -1.75
CA SER A 97 9.36 -13.06 -2.32
C SER A 97 10.75 -12.40 -2.33
N ALA A 98 10.82 -11.06 -2.33
CA ALA A 98 12.08 -10.30 -2.27
C ALA A 98 12.86 -10.45 -0.95
N TYR A 99 12.46 -11.38 -0.06
CA TYR A 99 13.18 -11.77 1.15
C TYR A 99 14.01 -13.05 0.94
N ASP A 100 13.74 -13.85 -0.09
CA ASP A 100 14.33 -15.18 -0.27
C ASP A 100 15.76 -15.17 -0.84
N SER A 101 16.39 -14.00 -0.97
CA SER A 101 17.65 -13.85 -1.72
C SER A 101 18.80 -13.20 -0.95
N THR A 102 18.69 -12.99 0.37
CA THR A 102 19.75 -12.27 1.13
C THR A 102 20.28 -12.98 2.37
N ASP A 103 19.94 -14.24 2.62
CA ASP A 103 20.42 -14.95 3.82
C ASP A 103 21.44 -16.08 3.54
N ASP A 104 21.84 -16.34 2.28
CA ASP A 104 22.83 -17.38 1.94
C ASP A 104 24.30 -16.88 1.81
N ASP A 105 24.57 -15.57 1.96
CA ASP A 105 25.92 -15.00 1.80
C ASP A 105 26.65 -14.74 3.14
N LEU A 106 26.22 -15.37 4.25
CA LEU A 106 26.87 -15.23 5.57
C LEU A 106 27.32 -16.56 6.18
N GLU A 107 27.86 -17.48 5.38
CA GLU A 107 28.81 -18.49 5.87
C GLU A 107 29.98 -18.64 4.89
N SER A 108 31.01 -17.80 5.07
CA SER A 108 32.36 -18.01 4.51
C SER A 108 33.42 -17.82 5.58
#